data_AF-A0A8J7XXU9-F1
#
_entry.id   AF-A0A8J7XXU9-F1
#
_cell.length_a   1.000
_cell.length_b   1.000
_cell.length_c   1.000
_cell.angle_alpha   90.00
_cell.angle_beta   90.00
_cell.angle_gamma   90.00
#
_symmetry.space_group_name_H-M   'P 1'
#
loop_
_entity.id
_entity.type
_entity.pdbx_description
1 polymer ?
#
loop_
_entity_poly.entity_id
_entity_poly.type
_entity_poly.pdbx_seq_one_letter_code
_entity_poly.pdbx_strand_id
1 'polypeptide(L)' 'MVTTIQVTEETKDALKRMKLFPRETYEEVICRLIEINKEEEELSTETIQNIEKALEDVKRGRLYSTEEVKKELGIP' A
#
# COMPACT_ATOMS: atom_id res chain seq x y z
N MET A 1 -12.68 25.31 -8.15
CA MET A 1 -11.78 26.49 -8.28
C MET A 1 -10.39 25.93 -8.53
N VAL A 2 -9.64 26.48 -9.48
CA VAL A 2 -8.24 26.07 -9.70
C VAL A 2 -7.31 27.08 -9.03
N THR A 3 -6.19 26.59 -8.51
CA THR A 3 -5.11 27.41 -7.94
C THR A 3 -3.80 27.11 -8.65
N THR A 4 -2.77 27.89 -8.36
CA THR A 4 -1.43 27.70 -8.92
C THR A 4 -0.44 27.33 -7.84
N ILE A 5 0.44 26.37 -8.14
CA ILE A 5 1.62 26.04 -7.33
C ILE A 5 2.88 26.36 -8.14
N GLN A 6 3.98 26.64 -7.45
CA GLN A 6 5.29 26.78 -8.08
C GLN A 6 6.11 25.52 -7.82
N VAL A 7 6.79 25.04 -8.85
CA VAL A 7 7.68 23.86 -8.80
C VAL A 7 8.92 24.15 -9.65
N THR A 8 10.03 23.46 -9.38
CA THR A 8 11.22 23.56 -10.22
C THR A 8 11.03 22.83 -11.56
N GLU A 9 11.91 23.07 -12.52
CA GLU A 9 11.90 22.35 -13.80
C GLU A 9 12.13 20.85 -13.59
N GLU A 10 13.03 20.49 -12.67
CA GLU A 10 13.32 19.10 -12.33
C GLU A 10 12.10 18.38 -11.76
N THR A 11 11.33 19.04 -10.87
CA THR A 11 10.08 18.49 -10.34
C THR A 11 9.04 18.32 -11.44
N LYS A 12 8.89 19.31 -12.33
CA LYS A 12 7.96 19.23 -13.46
C LYS A 12 8.30 18.07 -14.40
N ASP A 13 9.58 17.82 -14.64
CA ASP A 13 10.04 16.71 -15.45
C ASP A 13 9.86 15.35 -14.75
N ALA A 14 10.04 15.29 -13.43
CA ALA A 14 9.71 14.12 -12.64
C ALA A 14 8.22 13.77 -12.75
N LEU A 15 7.33 14.76 -12.54
CA LEU A 15 5.88 14.58 -12.69
C LEU A 15 5.52 14.15 -14.12
N LYS A 16 6.24 14.63 -15.13
CA LYS A 16 6.02 14.22 -16.54
C LYS A 16 6.36 12.74 -16.76
N ARG A 17 7.45 12.24 -16.17
CA ARG A 17 7.84 10.82 -16.24
C ARG A 17 6.90 9.90 -15.43
N MET A 18 6.24 10.44 -14.41
CA MET A 18 5.28 9.70 -13.58
C MET A 18 3.88 9.56 -14.21
N LYS A 19 3.65 10.14 -15.40
CA LYS A 19 2.37 9.98 -16.11
C LYS A 19 2.19 8.54 -16.59
N LEU A 20 1.03 7.95 -16.32
CA LEU A 20 0.66 6.61 -16.78
C LEU A 20 0.20 6.60 -18.24
N PHE A 21 -0.37 7.71 -18.72
CA PHE A 21 -0.80 7.87 -20.11
C PHE A 21 -0.55 9.30 -20.61
N PRO A 22 -0.38 9.51 -21.93
CA PRO A 22 0.06 10.80 -22.48
C PRO A 22 -0.84 12.00 -22.12
N ARG A 23 -2.13 11.76 -21.87
CA ARG A 23 -3.14 12.79 -21.59
C ARG A 23 -3.39 13.03 -20.10
N GLU A 24 -2.72 12.29 -19.22
CA GLU A 24 -2.86 12.47 -17.78
C GLU A 24 -2.40 13.87 -17.38
N THR A 25 -3.19 14.55 -16.54
CA THR A 25 -2.90 15.89 -16.04
C THR A 25 -1.93 15.83 -14.86
N TYR A 26 -1.26 16.95 -14.57
CA TYR A 26 -0.42 17.01 -13.37
C TYR A 26 -1.24 16.92 -12.08
N GLU A 27 -2.49 17.40 -12.08
CA GLU A 27 -3.42 17.23 -10.96
C GLU A 27 -3.65 15.74 -10.65
N GLU A 28 -3.98 14.93 -11.67
CA GLU A 28 -4.20 13.49 -11.49
C GLU A 28 -2.96 12.78 -10.94
N VAL A 29 -1.77 13.12 -11.45
CA VAL A 29 -0.50 12.58 -10.94
C VAL A 29 -0.29 12.98 -9.48
N ILE A 30 -0.45 14.27 -9.14
CA ILE A 30 -0.24 14.80 -7.79
C ILE A 30 -1.25 14.17 -6.81
N CYS A 31 -2.53 14.11 -7.15
CA CYS A 31 -3.56 13.48 -6.33
C CYS A 31 -3.22 12.01 -6.07
N ARG A 32 -2.85 11.24 -7.11
CA ARG A 32 -2.44 9.84 -6.91
C ARG A 32 -1.26 9.72 -5.95
N LEU A 33 -0.24 10.56 -6.09
CA LEU A 33 0.93 10.53 -5.20
C LEU A 33 0.56 10.89 -3.75
N ILE A 34 -0.36 11.84 -3.56
CA ILE A 34 -0.89 12.18 -2.24
C ILE A 34 -1.64 10.99 -1.63
N GLU A 35 -2.49 10.31 -2.41
CA GLU A 35 -3.21 9.14 -1.92
C GLU A 35 -2.27 7.98 -1.57
N ILE A 36 -1.25 7.70 -2.40
CA ILE A 36 -0.21 6.71 -2.07
C ILE A 36 0.49 7.07 -0.74
N ASN A 37 0.83 8.34 -0.54
CA ASN A 37 1.50 8.75 0.70
C ASN A 37 0.56 8.78 1.92
N LYS A 38 -0.76 8.92 1.72
CA LYS A 38 -1.75 8.70 2.80
C LYS A 38 -1.97 7.23 3.09
N GLU A 39 -1.87 6.36 2.08
CA GLU A 39 -1.95 4.90 2.24
C GLU A 39 -0.70 4.34 2.93
N GLU A 40 0.44 5.07 2.90
CA GLU A 40 1.57 4.88 3.80
C GLU A 40 1.27 5.35 5.25
N GLU A 41 0.03 5.22 5.73
CA GLU A 41 -0.14 5.01 7.16
C GLU A 41 0.62 3.71 7.48
N GLU A 42 1.71 3.86 8.24
CA GLU A 42 2.42 2.72 8.83
C GLU A 42 1.38 1.72 9.34
N LEU A 43 1.58 0.43 9.06
CA LEU A 43 0.71 -0.62 9.57
C LEU A 43 0.35 -0.31 11.02
N SER A 44 -0.94 -0.31 11.35
CA SER A 44 -1.36 0.01 12.72
C SER A 44 -0.54 -0.82 13.71
N THR A 45 -0.27 -0.29 14.90
CA THR A 45 0.51 -1.03 15.91
C THR A 45 -0.04 -2.43 16.15
N GLU A 46 -1.37 -2.58 16.11
CA GLU A 46 -2.06 -3.87 16.16
C GLU A 46 -1.72 -4.79 14.99
N THR A 47 -1.71 -4.25 13.76
CA THR A 47 -1.34 -5.02 12.56
C THR A 47 0.11 -5.49 12.62
N ILE A 48 1.03 -4.64 13.07
CA ILE A 48 2.44 -4.99 13.28
C ILE A 48 2.55 -6.12 14.31
N GLN A 49 1.89 -6.00 15.46
CA GLN A 49 1.89 -7.03 16.50
C GLN A 49 1.31 -8.36 16.02
N ASN A 50 0.25 -8.33 15.22
CA ASN A 50 -0.33 -9.53 14.62
C ASN A 50 0.64 -10.22 13.65
N ILE A 51 1.38 -9.46 12.86
CA ILE A 51 2.43 -9.99 11.97
C ILE A 51 3.57 -10.61 12.79
N GLU A 52 4.06 -9.93 13.83
CA GLU A 52 5.11 -10.44 14.71
C GLU A 52 4.71 -11.76 15.38
N LYS A 53 3.46 -11.85 15.86
CA LYS A 53 2.92 -13.07 16.44
C LYS A 53 2.85 -14.20 15.41
N ALA A 54 2.35 -13.92 14.21
CA ALA A 54 2.28 -14.90 13.13
C ALA A 54 3.68 -15.41 12.74
N LEU A 55 4.68 -14.54 12.68
CA LEU A 55 6.07 -14.94 12.43
C LEU A 55 6.64 -15.82 13.55
N GLU A 56 6.30 -15.55 14.81
CA GLU A 56 6.70 -16.40 15.94
C GLU A 56 5.99 -17.77 15.92
N ASP A 57 4.72 -17.81 15.51
CA ASP A 57 3.97 -19.05 15.30
C ASP A 57 4.64 -19.92 14.21
N VAL A 58 5.04 -19.32 13.08
CA VAL A 58 5.81 -19.99 12.03
C VAL A 58 7.13 -20.55 12.57
N LYS A 59 7.92 -19.73 13.29
CA LYS A 59 9.22 -20.16 13.84
C LYS A 59 9.07 -21.31 14.83
N ARG A 60 8.00 -21.33 15.62
CA ARG A 60 7.72 -22.39 16.60
C ARG A 60 6.94 -23.56 16.02
N GLY A 61 6.69 -23.58 14.71
CA GLY A 61 5.96 -24.65 14.03
C GLY A 61 4.48 -24.75 14.39
N ARG A 62 3.89 -23.69 14.96
CA ARG A 62 2.46 -23.57 15.22
C ARG A 62 1.72 -23.18 13.95
N LEU A 63 1.68 -24.10 13.00
CA LEU A 63 1.04 -23.92 11.70
C LEU A 63 -0.07 -24.93 11.53
N TYR A 64 -1.12 -24.52 10.83
CA TYR A 64 -2.14 -25.41 10.33
C TYR A 64 -1.94 -25.59 8.82
N SER A 65 -2.06 -26.82 8.35
CA SER A 65 -2.20 -27.11 6.93
C SER A 65 -3.57 -26.66 6.43
N THR A 66 -3.69 -26.45 5.12
CA THR A 66 -4.96 -26.05 4.49
C THR A 66 -6.09 -27.03 4.79
N GLU A 67 -5.80 -28.34 4.85
CA GLU A 67 -6.79 -29.38 5.16
C GLU A 67 -7.25 -29.33 6.63
N GLU A 68 -6.33 -29.04 7.56
CA GLU A 68 -6.67 -28.87 8.98
C GLU A 68 -7.56 -27.65 9.20
N VAL A 69 -7.23 -26.52 8.56
CA VAL A 69 -8.03 -25.30 8.63
C VAL A 69 -9.43 -25.52 8.06
N LYS A 70 -9.55 -26.18 6.89
CA LYS A 70 -10.85 -26.51 6.28
C LYS A 70 -11.71 -27.36 7.19
N LYS A 71 -11.11 -28.39 7.80
CA LYS A 71 -11.81 -29.29 8.74
C LYS A 71 -12.29 -28.54 9.98
N GLU A 72 -11.48 -27.64 10.53
CA GLU A 72 -11.83 -26.85 11.71
C GLU A 72 -12.93 -25.82 11.41
N LEU A 73 -12.91 -25.20 10.23
CA LEU A 73 -13.89 -24.20 9.80
C LEU A 73 -15.15 -24.79 9.15
N GLY A 74 -15.21 -26.12 8.96
CA GLY A 74 -16.34 -26.79 8.31
C GLY A 74 -16.49 -26.45 6.82
N ILE A 75 -15.40 -26.07 6.16
CA ILE A 75 -15.37 -25.72 4.74
C ILE A 75 -14.97 -26.99 3.96
N PRO A 76 -15.74 -27.39 2.92
CA PRO A 76 -15.42 -28.57 2.11
C PRO A 76 -14.12 -28.42 1.29
#